data_AF-Q3M3D1-F1
#
_entry.id   AF-Q3M3D1-F1
#
_cell.length_a   1.000
_cell.length_b   1.000
_cell.length_c   1.000
_cell.angle_alpha   90.00
_cell.angle_beta   90.00
_cell.angle_gamma   90.00
#
_symmetry.space_group_name_H-M   'P 1'
#
loop_
_entity.id
_entity.type
_entity.pdbx_description
1 polymer ?
#
loop_
_entity_poly.entity_id
_entity_poly.type
_entity_poly.pdbx_seq_one_letter_code
_entity_poly.pdbx_strand_id
1 'polypeptide(L)'
;MIEAQLASKSGISGITLKTAFAALKGIKPGYIPHVVEQLLPQCFEALDPIWSEGVQKGDAVGYLVESRSRTADALLSITDARVKDSKRQIVRGTYDKFRGSAKQHVEEAVPDFAKLIDKYTKA
;
A
#
# COMPACT_ATOMS: atom_id res chain seq x y z
N MET A 1 6.74 -0.66 9.33
CA MET A 1 5.95 -1.55 8.46
C MET A 1 6.59 -1.73 7.09
N ILE A 2 6.74 -0.66 6.28
CA ILE A 2 7.26 -0.77 4.91
C ILE A 2 8.61 -1.50 4.83
N GLU A 3 9.56 -1.15 5.69
CA GLU A 3 10.88 -1.82 5.70
C GLU A 3 10.81 -3.30 6.10
N ALA A 4 9.92 -3.67 7.02
CA ALA A 4 9.69 -5.06 7.40
C ALA A 4 9.07 -5.86 6.24
N GLN A 5 8.13 -5.26 5.51
CA GLN A 5 7.53 -5.85 4.31
C GLN A 5 8.54 -6.04 3.19
N LEU A 6 9.50 -5.13 3.03
CA LEU A 6 10.60 -5.32 2.08
C LEU A 6 11.54 -6.44 2.54
N ALA A 7 11.91 -6.46 3.82
CA ALA A 7 12.80 -7.48 4.37
C ALA A 7 12.23 -8.89 4.20
N SER A 8 10.91 -9.07 4.35
CA SER A 8 10.23 -10.36 4.21
C SER A 8 10.13 -10.87 2.76
N LYS A 9 10.28 -10.01 1.74
CA LYS A 9 10.30 -10.47 0.33
C LYS A 9 11.63 -11.13 -0.03
N SER A 10 11.56 -12.32 -0.60
CA SER A 10 12.69 -13.11 -1.11
C SER A 10 12.58 -13.37 -2.63
N GLY A 11 13.61 -13.96 -3.22
CA GLY A 11 13.65 -14.26 -4.66
C GLY A 11 13.77 -13.05 -5.58
N ILE A 12 13.64 -13.27 -6.89
CA ILE A 12 13.84 -12.26 -7.95
C ILE A 12 12.85 -11.08 -7.82
N SER A 13 11.59 -11.39 -7.45
CA SER A 13 10.56 -10.36 -7.21
C SER A 13 10.91 -9.48 -6.00
N GLY A 14 11.41 -10.07 -4.91
CA GLY A 14 11.87 -9.34 -3.72
C GLY A 14 13.08 -8.43 -3.98
N ILE A 15 14.05 -8.90 -4.78
CA ILE A 15 15.22 -8.08 -5.20
C ILE A 15 14.74 -6.87 -6.00
N THR A 16 13.85 -7.10 -6.96
CA THR A 16 13.30 -6.04 -7.83
C THR A 16 12.58 -4.96 -7.02
N LEU A 17 11.74 -5.35 -6.07
CA LEU A 17 11.01 -4.42 -5.21
C LEU A 17 11.96 -3.61 -4.30
N LYS A 18 12.97 -4.26 -3.71
CA LYS A 18 14.00 -3.60 -2.89
C LYS A 18 14.80 -2.56 -3.69
N THR A 19 15.19 -2.89 -4.92
CA THR A 19 15.92 -1.97 -5.81
C THR A 19 15.07 -0.76 -6.18
N ALA A 20 13.79 -0.97 -6.53
CA ALA A 20 12.88 0.13 -6.82
C ALA A 20 12.71 1.06 -5.61
N PHE A 21 12.54 0.48 -4.42
CA PHE A 21 12.45 1.24 -3.18
C PHE A 21 13.72 2.03 -2.86
N ALA A 22 14.90 1.44 -3.09
CA ALA A 22 16.17 2.13 -2.93
C ALA A 22 16.32 3.30 -3.90
N ALA A 23 15.91 3.15 -5.16
CA ALA A 23 15.90 4.23 -6.14
C ALA A 23 14.98 5.39 -5.71
N LEU A 24 13.78 5.09 -5.18
CA LEU A 24 12.86 6.11 -4.65
C LEU A 24 13.42 6.81 -3.41
N LYS A 25 14.11 6.09 -2.51
CA LYS A 25 14.84 6.68 -1.37
C LYS A 25 15.92 7.67 -1.84
N GLY A 26 16.53 7.42 -2.99
CA GLY A 26 17.58 8.27 -3.57
C GLY A 26 17.11 9.62 -4.15
N ILE A 27 15.80 9.86 -4.31
CA ILE A 27 15.28 11.10 -4.91
C ILE A 27 15.59 12.33 -4.03
N LYS A 28 15.22 12.25 -2.74
CA LYS A 28 15.55 13.22 -1.71
C LYS A 28 15.33 12.60 -0.33
N PRO A 29 16.02 13.08 0.73
CA PRO A 29 15.68 12.73 2.10
C PRO A 29 14.19 12.94 2.37
N GLY A 30 13.53 11.95 2.97
CA GLY A 30 12.10 12.02 3.31
C GLY A 30 11.12 11.88 2.13
N TYR A 31 11.57 11.52 0.92
CA TYR A 31 10.67 11.38 -0.23
C TYR A 31 9.53 10.39 0.02
N ILE A 32 9.85 9.20 0.52
CA ILE A 32 8.85 8.13 0.74
C ILE A 32 7.86 8.49 1.86
N PRO A 33 8.29 8.92 3.07
CA PRO A 33 7.37 9.41 4.10
C PRO A 33 6.42 10.49 3.58
N HIS A 34 6.94 11.47 2.84
CA HIS A 34 6.14 12.54 2.27
C HIS A 34 5.07 12.03 1.29
N VAL A 35 5.42 11.09 0.40
CA VAL A 35 4.45 10.49 -0.52
C VAL A 35 3.40 9.67 0.23
N VAL A 36 3.80 8.93 1.28
CA VAL A 36 2.88 8.17 2.12
C VAL A 36 1.88 9.09 2.82
N GLU A 37 2.36 10.16 3.47
CA GLU A 37 1.51 11.18 4.11
C GLU A 37 0.48 11.78 3.14
N GLN A 38 0.88 11.99 1.88
CA GLN A 38 0.02 12.53 0.83
C GLN A 38 -1.04 11.54 0.32
N LEU A 39 -0.82 10.23 0.47
CA LEU A 39 -1.73 9.18 0.01
C LEU A 39 -2.67 8.71 1.13
N LEU A 40 -2.20 8.74 2.38
CA LEU A 40 -2.89 8.15 3.54
C LEU A 40 -4.35 8.59 3.71
N PRO A 41 -4.73 9.88 3.58
CA PRO A 41 -6.13 10.29 3.73
C PRO A 41 -7.07 9.56 2.75
N GLN A 42 -6.71 9.54 1.46
CA GLN A 42 -7.50 8.85 0.43
C GLN A 42 -7.48 7.33 0.58
N CYS A 43 -6.36 6.77 1.06
CA CYS A 43 -6.30 5.36 1.41
C CYS A 43 -7.30 5.02 2.53
N PHE A 44 -7.39 5.85 3.57
CA PHE A 44 -8.34 5.61 4.66
C PHE A 44 -9.79 5.78 4.22
N GLU A 45 -10.10 6.80 3.41
CA GLU A 45 -11.43 6.95 2.79
C GLU A 45 -11.83 5.71 1.98
N ALA A 46 -10.90 5.16 1.19
CA ALA A 46 -11.16 3.96 0.39
C ALA A 46 -11.31 2.68 1.23
N LEU A 47 -10.67 2.62 2.40
CA LEU A 47 -10.74 1.47 3.30
C LEU A 47 -11.91 1.53 4.28
N ASP A 48 -12.44 2.72 4.57
CA ASP A 48 -13.48 2.94 5.57
C ASP A 48 -14.71 2.02 5.41
N PRO A 49 -15.24 1.77 4.19
CA PRO A 49 -16.35 0.82 4.03
C PRO A 49 -15.96 -0.62 4.40
N ILE A 50 -14.76 -1.06 4.02
CA ILE A 50 -14.28 -2.43 4.29
C ILE A 50 -14.04 -2.60 5.80
N TRP A 51 -13.44 -1.59 6.44
CA TRP A 51 -13.23 -1.60 7.88
C TRP A 51 -14.55 -1.62 8.65
N SER A 52 -15.50 -0.75 8.26
CA SER A 52 -16.82 -0.65 8.87
C SER A 52 -17.63 -1.95 8.78
N GLU A 53 -17.59 -2.64 7.63
CA GLU A 53 -18.19 -3.96 7.46
C GLU A 53 -17.60 -4.99 8.45
N GLY A 54 -16.29 -4.93 8.68
CA GLY A 54 -15.61 -5.78 9.65
C GLY A 54 -15.95 -5.45 11.10
N VAL A 55 -16.08 -4.17 11.44
CA VAL A 55 -16.58 -3.72 12.76
C VAL A 55 -17.99 -4.25 13.02
N GLN A 56 -18.90 -4.15 12.03
CA GLN A 56 -20.27 -4.68 12.13
C GLN A 56 -20.31 -6.20 12.35
N LYS A 57 -19.31 -6.93 11.81
CA LYS A 57 -19.14 -8.38 12.01
C LYS A 57 -18.42 -8.75 13.30
N GLY A 58 -17.93 -7.76 14.05
CA GLY A 58 -17.20 -7.97 15.31
C GLY A 58 -15.72 -8.34 15.13
N ASP A 59 -15.19 -8.33 13.91
CA ASP A 59 -13.77 -8.59 13.64
C ASP A 59 -13.28 -7.76 12.44
N ALA A 60 -12.92 -6.50 12.70
CA ALA A 60 -12.42 -5.59 11.68
C ALA A 60 -11.08 -6.05 11.06
N VAL A 61 -10.20 -6.63 11.89
CA VAL A 61 -8.89 -7.11 11.46
C VAL A 61 -9.03 -8.31 10.55
N GLY A 62 -9.74 -9.34 11.01
CA GLY A 62 -9.99 -10.56 10.22
C GLY A 62 -10.72 -10.24 8.93
N TYR A 63 -11.74 -9.38 8.98
CA TYR A 63 -12.49 -9.03 7.78
C TYR A 63 -11.67 -8.29 6.73
N LEU A 64 -10.78 -7.39 7.13
CA LEU A 64 -9.88 -6.69 6.19
C LEU A 64 -8.90 -7.66 5.52
N VAL A 65 -8.46 -8.69 6.24
CA VAL A 65 -7.58 -9.78 5.75
C VAL A 65 -8.31 -10.74 4.82
N GLU A 66 -9.53 -11.16 5.18
CA GLU A 66 -10.40 -11.95 4.32
C GLU A 66 -10.71 -11.20 3.01
N SER A 67 -10.88 -9.88 3.11
CA SER A 67 -11.13 -8.98 1.99
C SER A 67 -9.86 -8.50 1.28
N ARG A 68 -8.69 -9.13 1.49
CA ARG A 68 -7.38 -8.61 1.03
C ARG A 68 -7.32 -8.19 -0.44
N SER A 69 -8.01 -8.89 -1.35
CA SER A 69 -8.04 -8.54 -2.77
C SER A 69 -8.79 -7.22 -2.99
N ARG A 70 -9.96 -7.05 -2.36
CA ARG A 70 -10.72 -5.79 -2.35
C ARG A 70 -9.94 -4.66 -1.67
N THR A 71 -9.27 -4.96 -0.55
CA THR A 71 -8.39 -4.02 0.17
C THR A 71 -7.25 -3.55 -0.73
N ALA A 72 -6.60 -4.47 -1.45
CA ALA A 72 -5.51 -4.15 -2.37
C ALA A 72 -5.99 -3.30 -3.56
N ASP A 73 -7.12 -3.66 -4.17
CA ASP A 73 -7.70 -2.89 -5.27
C ASP A 73 -8.09 -1.47 -4.82
N ALA A 74 -8.69 -1.34 -3.63
CA ALA A 74 -9.04 -0.04 -3.05
C ALA A 74 -7.80 0.86 -2.89
N LEU A 75 -6.72 0.34 -2.28
CA LEU A 75 -5.48 1.08 -2.09
C LEU A 75 -4.78 1.42 -3.42
N LEU A 76 -4.74 0.46 -4.36
CA LEU A 76 -4.08 0.67 -5.64
C LEU A 76 -4.83 1.67 -6.51
N SER A 77 -6.16 1.72 -6.43
CA SER A 77 -6.98 2.69 -7.17
C SER A 77 -6.57 4.15 -6.90
N ILE A 78 -6.12 4.47 -5.68
CA ILE A 78 -5.63 5.80 -5.31
C ILE A 78 -4.36 6.14 -6.09
N THR A 79 -3.43 5.19 -6.17
CA THR A 79 -2.20 5.38 -6.94
C THR A 79 -2.43 5.33 -8.45
N ASP A 80 -3.40 4.53 -8.91
CA ASP A 80 -3.84 4.46 -10.31
C ASP A 80 -4.45 5.80 -10.75
N ALA A 81 -5.19 6.48 -9.88
CA ALA A 81 -5.69 7.82 -10.14
C ALA A 81 -4.55 8.85 -10.16
N ARG A 82 -3.70 8.83 -9.13
CA ARG A 82 -2.61 9.81 -8.98
C ARG A 82 -1.58 9.76 -10.10
N VAL A 83 -1.30 8.58 -10.66
CA VAL A 83 -0.36 8.46 -11.78
C VAL A 83 -0.92 9.06 -13.07
N LYS A 84 -2.24 9.00 -13.30
CA LYS A 84 -2.89 9.58 -14.49
C LYS A 84 -2.69 11.09 -14.56
N ASP A 85 -2.74 11.76 -13.41
CA ASP A 85 -2.53 13.21 -13.31
C ASP A 85 -1.04 13.61 -13.26
N SER A 86 -0.13 12.63 -13.18
CA SER A 86 1.30 12.91 -13.09
C SER A 86 1.85 13.45 -14.41
N LYS A 87 2.42 14.66 -14.37
CA LYS A 87 3.17 15.24 -15.50
C LYS A 87 4.58 14.66 -15.66
N ARG A 88 5.05 13.85 -14.71
CA ARG A 88 6.43 13.33 -14.69
C ARG A 88 6.49 11.96 -15.37
N GLN A 89 7.08 11.90 -16.56
CA GLN A 89 7.22 10.65 -17.33
C GLN A 89 7.90 9.53 -16.54
N ILE A 90 8.93 9.84 -15.74
CA ILE A 90 9.62 8.84 -14.91
C ILE A 90 8.70 8.22 -13.85
N VAL A 91 7.76 8.99 -13.29
CA VAL A 91 6.80 8.49 -12.31
C VAL A 91 5.81 7.55 -12.99
N ARG A 92 5.28 7.94 -14.16
CA ARG A 92 4.35 7.11 -14.94
C ARG A 92 4.99 5.80 -15.39
N GLY A 93 6.15 5.88 -16.06
CA GLY A 93 6.82 4.68 -16.56
C GLY A 93 7.28 3.73 -15.46
N THR A 94 7.72 4.26 -14.32
CA THR A 94 8.03 3.45 -13.12
C THR A 94 6.76 2.75 -12.63
N TYR A 95 5.68 3.50 -12.43
CA TYR A 95 4.42 2.95 -11.96
C TYR A 95 3.88 1.85 -12.87
N ASP A 96 3.78 2.11 -14.18
CA ASP A 96 3.25 1.16 -15.17
C ASP A 96 4.01 -0.17 -15.14
N LYS A 97 5.34 -0.10 -15.00
CA LYS A 97 6.20 -1.28 -14.91
C LYS A 97 5.95 -2.13 -13.66
N PHE A 98 5.62 -1.50 -12.53
CA PHE A 98 5.44 -2.20 -11.25
C PHE A 98 3.98 -2.53 -10.94
N ARG A 99 3.03 -1.86 -11.57
CA ARG A 99 1.60 -2.01 -11.27
C ARG A 99 1.10 -3.44 -11.44
N GLY A 100 1.68 -4.19 -12.38
CA GLY A 100 1.35 -5.59 -12.63
C GLY A 100 1.62 -6.53 -11.45
N SER A 101 2.70 -6.30 -10.67
CA SER A 101 3.01 -7.10 -9.48
C SER A 101 2.59 -6.45 -8.16
N ALA A 102 2.20 -5.17 -8.18
CA ALA A 102 1.89 -4.40 -6.99
C ALA A 102 0.73 -5.02 -6.18
N LYS A 103 -0.32 -5.55 -6.85
CA LYS A 103 -1.48 -6.15 -6.16
C LYS A 103 -1.07 -7.26 -5.21
N GLN A 104 -0.27 -8.21 -5.69
CA GLN A 104 0.22 -9.32 -4.87
C GLN A 104 0.96 -8.81 -3.63
N HIS A 105 1.85 -7.82 -3.80
CA HIS A 105 2.61 -7.27 -2.67
C HIS A 105 1.74 -6.53 -1.66
N VAL A 106 0.69 -5.83 -2.12
CA VAL A 106 -0.26 -5.17 -1.23
C VAL A 106 -1.08 -6.20 -0.48
N GLU A 107 -1.61 -7.23 -1.15
CA GLU A 107 -2.35 -8.33 -0.52
C GLU A 107 -1.53 -9.02 0.59
N GLU A 108 -0.26 -9.30 0.32
CA GLU A 108 0.68 -9.88 1.29
C GLU A 108 0.93 -8.96 2.51
N ALA A 109 0.77 -7.65 2.34
CA ALA A 109 0.97 -6.66 3.40
C ALA A 109 -0.30 -6.34 4.20
N VAL A 110 -1.49 -6.70 3.71
CA VAL A 110 -2.78 -6.43 4.38
C VAL A 110 -2.82 -6.91 5.84
N PRO A 111 -2.34 -8.11 6.21
CA PRO A 111 -2.41 -8.56 7.61
C PRO A 111 -1.66 -7.66 8.59
N ASP A 112 -0.48 -7.18 8.23
CA ASP A 112 0.29 -6.26 9.07
C ASP A 112 -0.34 -4.87 9.10
N PHE A 113 -0.93 -4.44 7.98
CA PHE A 113 -1.62 -3.15 7.91
C PHE A 113 -2.91 -3.13 8.73
N ALA A 114 -3.71 -4.20 8.69
CA ALA A 114 -4.92 -4.35 9.48
C ALA A 114 -4.64 -4.25 10.99
N LYS A 115 -3.59 -4.92 11.46
CA LYS A 115 -3.12 -4.81 12.86
C LYS A 115 -2.67 -3.40 13.22
N LEU A 116 -2.06 -2.69 12.27
CA LEU A 116 -1.63 -1.30 12.48
C LEU A 116 -2.83 -0.35 12.60
N ILE A 117 -3.84 -0.50 11.75
CA ILE A 117 -5.08 0.28 11.82
C ILE A 117 -5.76 0.03 13.16
N ASP A 118 -5.95 -1.24 13.54
CA ASP A 118 -6.57 -1.64 14.82
C ASP A 118 -5.87 -1.01 16.03
N LYS A 119 -4.53 -0.97 16.01
CA LYS A 119 -3.74 -0.36 17.07
C LYS A 119 -4.05 1.14 17.25
N TYR A 120 -4.32 1.86 16.17
CA TYR A 120 -4.56 3.31 16.22
C TYR A 120 -6.04 3.69 16.30
N THR A 121 -6.97 2.79 15.99
CA THR A 121 -8.42 3.02 16.18
C THR A 121 -8.87 2.73 17.61
N LYS A 122 -8.08 1.97 18.38
CA LYS A 122 -8.29 1.69 19.81
C LYS A 122 -7.54 2.65 20.75
N ALA A 123 -6.78 3.60 20.21
CA ALA A 123 -5.92 4.52 20.95
C ALA A 123 -6.65 5.82 21.34
#